data_AF-A0A484Z797-F1
#
_entry.id   AF-A0A484Z797-F1
#
_cell.length_a   1.000
_cell.length_b   1.000
_cell.length_c   1.000
_cell.angle_alpha   90.00
_cell.angle_beta   90.00
_cell.angle_gamma   90.00
#
_symmetry.space_group_name_H-M   'P 1'
#
loop_
_entity.id
_entity.type
_entity.pdbx_description
1 polymer ?
#
loop_
_entity_poly.entity_id
_entity_poly.type
_entity_poly.pdbx_seq_one_letter_code
_entity_poly.pdbx_strand_id
1 'polypeptide(L)'
;MNTLALKQSHCTISVPFHGTDLFVVNHNGEPYTPMKPIVEGMGMDWASQFTKMKKRFKSTIVEITMVASDGKSRLMICLALRKLAGWLNTISPNKVKPEIRDRVIQYQEECDDVLYEYWTKGQVVNPRKSCEDSTG
;
A
#
# COMPACT_ATOMS: atom_id res chain seq x y z
N MET A 1 26.97 24.52 7.63
CA MET A 1 25.70 23.90 8.11
C MET A 1 25.44 22.70 7.22
N ASN A 2 25.72 21.50 7.71
CA ASN A 2 25.65 20.27 6.92
C ASN A 2 24.18 19.87 6.71
N THR A 3 23.72 19.97 5.48
CA THR A 3 22.44 19.41 5.03
C THR A 3 22.59 17.90 4.98
N LEU A 4 22.12 17.20 6.00
CA LEU A 4 21.90 15.76 5.96
C LEU A 4 20.79 15.50 4.94
N ALA A 5 21.18 15.21 3.70
CA ALA A 5 20.29 14.58 2.74
C ALA A 5 19.94 13.20 3.32
N LEU A 6 18.78 13.09 3.97
CA LEU A 6 18.21 11.81 4.35
C LEU A 6 18.09 10.99 3.06
N LYS A 7 18.99 10.01 2.92
CA LYS A 7 18.94 9.00 1.87
C LYS A 7 17.54 8.41 1.93
N GLN A 8 16.69 8.68 0.93
CA GLN A 8 15.36 8.10 0.85
C GLN A 8 15.52 6.59 0.67
N SER A 9 15.56 5.88 1.80
CA SER A 9 15.52 4.44 1.85
C SER A 9 14.11 4.04 1.48
N HIS A 10 13.87 3.81 0.19
CA HIS A 10 12.65 3.19 -0.29
C HIS A 10 12.57 1.80 0.31
N CYS A 11 11.64 1.59 1.24
CA CYS A 11 11.46 0.29 1.85
C CYS A 11 10.42 -0.45 1.00
N THR A 12 10.86 -1.38 0.17
CA THR A 12 9.93 -2.26 -0.52
C THR A 12 9.35 -3.21 0.53
N ILE A 13 8.05 -3.09 0.82
CA ILE A 13 7.37 -4.06 1.66
C ILE A 13 6.75 -5.06 0.70
N SER A 14 7.13 -6.33 0.83
CA SER A 14 6.39 -7.39 0.13
C SER A 14 5.04 -7.53 0.84
N VAL A 15 4.06 -6.74 0.42
CA VAL A 15 2.66 -7.09 0.70
C VAL A 15 2.37 -8.23 -0.26
N PRO A 16 1.98 -9.41 0.23
CA PRO A 16 1.69 -10.55 -0.62
C PRO A 16 0.34 -10.34 -1.31
N PHE A 17 0.26 -9.29 -2.12
CA PHE A 17 -0.70 -9.19 -3.20
C PHE A 17 -0.19 -10.10 -4.35
N HIS A 18 -0.05 -11.38 -4.00
CA HIS A 18 0.31 -12.50 -4.85
C HIS A 18 1.48 -12.26 -5.81
N GLY A 19 2.64 -11.92 -5.24
CA GLY A 19 3.91 -11.82 -5.97
C GLY A 19 4.19 -10.43 -6.54
N THR A 20 3.41 -9.41 -6.16
CA THR A 20 3.75 -8.01 -6.46
C THR A 20 4.25 -7.33 -5.21
N ASP A 21 5.46 -6.79 -5.27
CA ASP A 21 6.01 -6.02 -4.17
C ASP A 21 5.31 -4.65 -4.04
N LEU A 22 4.90 -4.32 -2.81
CA LEU A 22 4.34 -3.00 -2.52
C LEU A 22 5.48 -2.04 -2.24
N PHE A 23 5.61 -1.05 -3.11
CA PHE A 23 6.56 0.00 -2.90
C PHE A 23 6.11 0.93 -1.77
N VAL A 24 6.92 1.10 -0.72
CA VAL A 24 6.61 2.00 0.39
C VAL A 24 7.70 3.06 0.53
N VAL A 25 7.26 4.31 0.66
CA VAL A 25 8.11 5.47 0.96
C VAL A 25 7.80 5.98 2.34
N ASN A 26 8.84 6.34 3.08
CA ASN A 26 8.68 7.08 4.33
C ASN A 26 8.54 8.57 4.00
N HIS A 27 7.47 9.18 4.49
CA HIS A 27 7.23 10.62 4.40
C HIS A 27 6.80 11.14 5.77
N ASN A 28 7.58 12.06 6.34
CA ASN A 28 7.37 12.64 7.68
C ASN A 28 7.22 11.59 8.80
N GLY A 29 7.97 10.48 8.74
CA GLY A 29 7.94 9.43 9.76
C GLY A 29 6.80 8.43 9.58
N GLU A 30 6.00 8.55 8.53
CA GLU A 30 4.89 7.65 8.24
C GLU A 30 5.09 6.92 6.89
N PRO A 31 4.74 5.62 6.79
CA PRO A 31 4.78 4.88 5.53
C PRO A 31 3.62 5.24 4.59
N TYR A 32 3.96 5.50 3.34
CA TYR A 32 3.04 5.81 2.25
C TYR A 32 3.29 4.90 1.04
N THR A 33 2.24 4.59 0.29
CA THR A 33 2.33 3.79 -0.94
C THR A 33 1.85 4.57 -2.16
N PRO A 34 2.56 4.54 -3.30
CA PRO A 34 2.10 5.17 -4.53
C PRO A 34 0.90 4.39 -5.08
N MET A 35 -0.21 5.07 -5.31
CA MET A 35 -1.48 4.40 -5.63
C MET A 35 -1.64 4.08 -7.11
N LYS A 36 -1.03 4.88 -8.00
CA LYS A 36 -1.21 4.71 -9.44
C LYS A 36 -0.73 3.34 -9.96
N PRO A 37 0.48 2.85 -9.60
CA PRO A 37 0.92 1.52 -10.01
C PRO A 37 0.02 0.39 -9.50
N ILE A 38 -0.54 0.53 -8.29
CA ILE A 38 -1.45 -0.47 -7.69
C ILE A 38 -2.75 -0.54 -8.49
N VAL A 39 -3.36 0.60 -8.74
CA VAL A 39 -4.64 0.70 -9.48
C VAL A 39 -4.50 0.16 -10.91
N GLU A 40 -3.43 0.55 -11.60
CA GLU A 40 -3.15 0.11 -12.97
C GLU A 40 -2.78 -1.39 -13.01
N GLY A 41 -2.01 -1.87 -12.03
CA GLY A 41 -1.71 -3.29 -11.85
C GLY A 41 -2.98 -4.12 -11.66
N MET A 42 -3.98 -3.58 -10.96
CA MET A 42 -5.31 -4.18 -10.81
C MET A 42 -6.19 -4.10 -12.07
N GLY A 43 -5.70 -3.47 -13.14
CA GLY A 43 -6.46 -3.23 -14.38
C GLY A 43 -7.67 -2.32 -14.19
N MET A 44 -7.61 -1.43 -13.20
CA MET A 44 -8.65 -0.44 -12.94
C MET A 44 -8.26 0.91 -13.54
N ASP A 45 -9.26 1.74 -13.84
CA ASP A 45 -9.01 3.10 -14.29
C ASP A 45 -8.50 4.00 -13.15
N TRP A 46 -7.32 4.61 -13.38
CA TRP A 46 -6.68 5.52 -12.44
C TRP A 46 -7.53 6.76 -12.15
N ALA A 47 -8.12 7.40 -13.16
CA ALA A 47 -8.84 8.66 -12.97
C ALA A 47 -10.06 8.48 -12.06
N SER A 48 -10.79 7.39 -12.26
CA SER A 48 -11.93 6.98 -11.42
C SER A 48 -11.52 6.71 -9.98
N GLN A 49 -10.44 5.97 -9.76
CA GLN A 49 -9.94 5.68 -8.40
C GLN A 49 -9.39 6.91 -7.72
N PHE A 50 -8.67 7.76 -8.44
CA PHE A 50 -8.15 9.01 -7.92
C PHE A 50 -9.26 9.93 -7.42
N THR A 51 -10.37 10.03 -8.16
CA THR A 51 -11.55 10.81 -7.76
C THR A 51 -12.17 10.26 -6.47
N LYS A 52 -12.34 8.93 -6.36
CA LYS A 52 -12.83 8.28 -5.14
C LYS A 52 -11.90 8.52 -3.95
N MET A 53 -10.60 8.40 -4.18
CA MET A 53 -9.58 8.64 -3.17
C MET A 53 -9.63 10.08 -2.68
N LYS A 54 -9.63 11.08 -3.57
CA LYS A 54 -9.78 12.49 -3.22
C LYS A 54 -11.03 12.78 -2.40
N LYS A 55 -12.13 12.05 -2.63
CA LYS A 55 -13.37 12.22 -1.88
C LYS A 55 -13.30 11.59 -0.48
N ARG A 56 -12.83 10.34 -0.37
CA ARG A 56 -12.91 9.53 0.87
C ARG A 56 -11.68 9.62 1.77
N PHE A 57 -10.50 9.87 1.19
CA PHE A 57 -9.20 9.81 1.86
C PHE A 57 -8.43 11.14 1.75
N LYS A 58 -9.14 12.26 1.55
CA LYS A 58 -8.56 13.59 1.30
C LYS A 58 -7.44 13.98 2.28
N SER A 59 -7.61 13.67 3.57
CA SER A 59 -6.66 14.03 4.63
C SER A 59 -5.42 13.14 4.68
N THR A 60 -5.41 12.00 3.97
CA THR A 60 -4.34 10.99 4.04
C THR A 60 -3.67 10.75 2.69
N ILE A 61 -4.07 11.48 1.66
CA ILE A 61 -3.42 11.49 0.35
C ILE A 61 -2.43 12.64 0.33
N VAL A 62 -1.21 12.35 -0.13
CA VAL A 62 -0.14 13.33 -0.27
C VAL A 62 0.49 13.16 -1.65
N GLU A 63 0.97 14.27 -2.22
CA GLU A 63 1.78 14.23 -3.43
C GLU A 63 3.25 14.15 -3.01
N ILE A 64 3.94 13.08 -3.40
CA ILE A 64 5.36 12.87 -3.07
C ILE A 64 6.13 12.86 -4.38
N THR A 65 7.19 13.66 -4.46
CA THR A 65 8.14 13.61 -5.57
C THR A 65 8.97 12.35 -5.45
N MET A 66 8.87 11.47 -6.45
CA MET A 66 9.56 10.19 -6.49
C MET A 66 10.36 10.05 -7.78
N VAL A 67 11.55 9.46 -7.68
CA VAL A 67 12.36 9.12 -8.86
C VAL A 67 11.81 7.84 -9.46
N ALA A 68 11.29 7.94 -10.69
CA ALA A 68 10.84 6.78 -11.45
C ALA A 68 12.04 5.96 -11.98
N SER A 69 11.77 4.76 -12.49
CA SER A 69 12.81 3.84 -13.00
C SER A 69 13.64 4.40 -14.15
N ASP A 70 13.15 5.44 -14.84
CA ASP A 70 13.84 6.19 -15.88
C ASP A 70 14.74 7.32 -15.34
N GLY A 71 14.93 7.41 -14.02
CA GLY A 71 15.70 8.44 -13.36
C GLY A 71 15.01 9.80 -13.28
N LYS A 72 13.76 9.92 -13.76
CA LYS A 72 13.02 11.19 -13.74
C LYS A 72 12.19 11.32 -12.48
N SER A 73 12.27 12.49 -11.84
CA SER A 73 11.41 12.86 -10.74
C SER A 73 9.99 13.13 -11.23
N ARG A 74 9.00 12.48 -10.62
CA ARG A 74 7.57 12.68 -10.91
C ARG A 74 6.81 12.84 -9.58
N LEU A 75 5.79 13.69 -9.59
CA LEU A 75 4.83 13.79 -8.50
C LEU A 75 3.90 12.59 -8.55
N MET A 76 3.92 11.79 -7.48
CA MET A 76 3.10 10.60 -7.33
C MET A 76 2.08 10.81 -6.22
N ILE A 77 0.84 10.42 -6.49
CA ILE A 77 -0.23 10.40 -5.48
C ILE A 77 -0.02 9.19 -4.60
N CYS A 78 0.26 9.45 -3.32
CA CYS A 78 0.51 8.44 -2.32
C CYS A 78 -0.59 8.41 -1.26
N LEU A 79 -0.93 7.22 -0.81
CA LEU A 79 -1.87 6.98 0.30
C LEU A 79 -1.10 6.47 1.50
N ALA A 80 -1.43 6.98 2.69
CA ALA A 80 -0.92 6.45 3.94
C ALA A 80 -1.19 4.93 4.05
N LEU A 81 -0.17 4.13 4.36
CA LEU A 81 -0.28 2.66 4.37
C LEU A 81 -1.40 2.17 5.30
N ARG A 82 -1.59 2.82 6.45
CA ARG A 82 -2.70 2.54 7.40
C ARG A 82 -4.11 2.70 6.81
N LYS A 83 -4.26 3.38 5.67
CA LYS A 83 -5.54 3.55 4.96
C LYS A 83 -5.71 2.60 3.77
N LEU A 84 -4.67 1.83 3.42
CA LEU A 84 -4.69 0.93 2.27
C LEU A 84 -5.80 -0.11 2.36
N ALA A 85 -5.93 -0.80 3.51
CA ALA A 85 -7.00 -1.77 3.74
C ALA A 85 -8.40 -1.14 3.58
N GLY A 86 -8.59 0.06 4.13
CA GLY A 86 -9.85 0.79 3.99
C GLY A 86 -10.17 1.20 2.55
N TRP A 87 -9.15 1.46 1.72
CA TRP A 87 -9.34 1.69 0.28
C TRP A 87 -9.63 0.38 -0.48
N LEU A 88 -8.92 -0.71 -0.19
CA LEU A 88 -9.13 -2.02 -0.80
C LEU A 88 -10.55 -2.54 -0.56
N ASN A 89 -11.11 -2.33 0.64
CA ASN A 89 -12.51 -2.68 0.95
C ASN A 89 -13.55 -1.86 0.16
N THR A 90 -13.15 -0.79 -0.55
CA THR A 90 -14.06 -0.05 -1.46
C THR A 90 -14.10 -0.63 -2.87
N ILE A 91 -13.20 -1.56 -3.18
CA ILE A 91 -13.07 -2.16 -4.50
C ILE A 91 -14.01 -3.36 -4.58
N SER A 92 -14.88 -3.35 -5.59
CA SER A 92 -15.66 -4.53 -5.94
C SER A 92 -14.78 -5.49 -6.74
N PRO A 93 -14.70 -6.79 -6.36
CA PRO A 93 -13.94 -7.79 -7.12
C PRO A 93 -14.39 -7.88 -8.59
N ASN A 94 -15.66 -7.61 -8.90
CA ASN A 94 -16.15 -7.59 -10.28
C ASN A 94 -15.58 -6.45 -11.14
N LYS A 95 -14.95 -5.45 -10.52
CA LYS A 95 -14.35 -4.28 -11.19
C LYS A 95 -12.83 -4.39 -11.36
N VAL A 96 -12.23 -5.51 -10.97
CA VAL A 96 -10.82 -5.83 -11.22
C VAL A 96 -10.71 -6.93 -12.29
N LYS A 97 -9.51 -7.08 -12.84
CA LYS A 97 -9.20 -8.14 -13.81
C LYS A 97 -9.56 -9.53 -13.24
N PRO A 98 -10.13 -10.46 -14.03
CA PRO A 98 -10.50 -11.79 -13.57
C PRO A 98 -9.40 -12.52 -12.79
N GLU A 99 -8.15 -12.47 -13.28
CA GLU A 99 -6.98 -13.15 -12.72
C GLU A 99 -6.56 -12.68 -11.31
N ILE A 100 -7.07 -11.54 -10.86
CA ILE A 100 -6.78 -10.95 -9.54
C ILE A 100 -8.00 -10.84 -8.63
N ARG A 101 -9.18 -11.31 -9.05
CA ARG A 101 -10.40 -11.17 -8.23
C ARG A 101 -10.29 -11.91 -6.91
N ASP A 102 -9.93 -13.19 -6.97
CA ASP A 102 -9.77 -14.05 -5.80
C ASP A 102 -8.71 -13.49 -4.85
N ARG A 103 -7.70 -12.83 -5.42
CA ARG A 103 -6.61 -12.17 -4.69
C ARG A 103 -7.08 -10.96 -3.90
N VAL A 104 -7.91 -10.13 -4.52
CA VAL A 104 -8.53 -8.99 -3.84
C VAL A 104 -9.44 -9.48 -2.71
N ILE A 105 -10.26 -10.51 -2.96
CA ILE A 105 -11.15 -11.10 -1.95
C ILE A 105 -10.34 -11.63 -0.77
N GLN A 106 -9.32 -12.45 -1.03
CA GLN A 106 -8.45 -13.00 0.02
C GLN A 106 -7.82 -11.90 0.89
N TYR A 107 -7.38 -10.80 0.29
CA TYR A 107 -6.81 -9.70 1.05
C TYR A 107 -7.86 -8.96 1.89
N GLN A 108 -9.08 -8.80 1.37
CA GLN A 108 -10.20 -8.19 2.11
C GLN A 108 -10.56 -9.07 3.32
N GLU A 109 -10.71 -10.37 3.12
CA GLU A 109 -10.96 -11.36 4.18
C GLU A 109 -9.85 -11.36 5.23
N GLU A 110 -8.57 -11.32 4.81
CA GLU A 110 -7.45 -11.23 5.73
C GLU A 110 -7.51 -9.95 6.59
N CYS A 111 -7.91 -8.82 6.02
CA CYS A 111 -8.07 -7.58 6.80
C CYS A 111 -9.16 -7.73 7.86
N ASP A 112 -10.27 -8.41 7.52
CA ASP A 112 -11.37 -8.65 8.44
C ASP A 112 -10.95 -9.62 9.56
N ASP A 113 -10.22 -10.69 9.23
CA ASP A 113 -9.67 -11.65 10.18
C ASP A 113 -8.66 -11.00 11.13
N VAL A 114 -7.75 -10.18 10.61
CA VAL A 114 -6.77 -9.43 11.43
C VAL A 114 -7.50 -8.53 12.44
N LEU A 115 -8.55 -7.83 12.02
CA LEU A 115 -9.34 -7.00 12.94
C LEU A 115 -10.09 -7.84 13.97
N TYR A 116 -10.69 -8.96 13.55
CA TYR A 116 -11.38 -9.88 14.44
C TYR A 116 -10.45 -10.49 15.49
N GLU A 117 -9.29 -11.00 15.08
CA GLU A 117 -8.30 -11.58 15.98
C GLU A 117 -7.74 -10.54 16.95
N TYR A 118 -7.47 -9.33 16.47
CA TYR A 118 -7.01 -8.24 17.33
C TYR A 118 -8.01 -7.98 18.47
N TRP A 119 -9.31 -7.94 18.18
CA TRP A 119 -10.34 -7.68 19.19
C TRP A 119 -10.66 -8.88 20.07
N THR A 120 -10.58 -10.11 19.55
CA THR A 120 -10.99 -11.32 20.30
C THR A 120 -9.85 -11.97 21.06
N LYS A 121 -8.62 -11.90 20.54
CA LYS A 121 -7.42 -12.54 21.10
C LYS A 121 -6.45 -11.52 21.70
N GLY A 122 -6.61 -10.22 21.41
CA GLY A 122 -5.75 -9.14 21.90
C GLY A 122 -4.40 -9.02 21.17
N GLN A 123 -4.09 -9.94 20.25
CA GLN A 123 -2.86 -9.95 19.47
C GLN A 123 -3.10 -10.59 18.10
N VAL A 124 -2.33 -10.14 17.10
CA VAL A 124 -2.33 -10.69 15.75
C VAL A 124 -0.90 -10.97 15.32
N VAL A 125 -0.65 -12.14 14.76
CA VAL A 125 0.66 -12.55 14.26
C VAL A 125 0.59 -12.67 12.75
N ASN A 126 1.52 -12.03 12.02
CA ASN A 126 1.63 -12.22 10.58
C ASN A 126 2.44 -13.49 10.31
N PRO A 127 1.83 -14.59 9.84
CA PRO A 127 2.53 -15.86 9.63
C PRO A 127 3.54 -15.79 8.48
N ARG A 128 3.47 -14.75 7.63
CA ARG A 128 4.36 -14.57 6.47
C ARG A 128 5.63 -13.80 6.81
N LYS A 129 5.69 -13.17 7.99
CA LYS A 129 6.96 -12.74 8.58
C LYS A 129 7.57 -13.96 9.27
N SER A 130 8.33 -14.77 8.54
CA SER A 130 9.29 -15.65 9.20
C SER A 130 10.33 -14.78 9.90
N CYS A 131 10.60 -15.03 11.18
CA CYS A 131 11.79 -14.54 11.87
C CYS A 131 13.02 -15.00 11.08
N GLU A 132 13.60 -14.14 10.25
CA GLU A 132 15.05 -14.09 10.18
C GLU A 132 15.47 -13.27 11.41
N ASP A 133 15.65 -13.99 12.51
CA ASP A 133 16.40 -13.48 13.65
C ASP A 133 17.80 -13.17 13.14
N SER A 134 18.03 -11.91 12.74
CA SER A 134 19.37 -11.37 12.65
C SER A 134 19.91 -11.26 14.08
N THR A 135 20.39 -12.39 14.58
CA THR A 135 21.33 -12.44 15.70
C THR A 135 22.54 -11.60 15.31
N GLY A 136 22.73 -10.48 16.01
CA GLY A 136 23.93 -9.66 15.97
C GLY A 136 24.31 -9.31 17.40
#